data_AF-A0A3R6QEF4-F1
#
_entry.id   AF-A0A3R6QEF4-F1
#
_cell.length_a   1.000
_cell.length_b   1.000
_cell.length_c   1.000
_cell.angle_alpha   90.00
_cell.angle_beta   90.00
_cell.angle_gamma   90.00
#
_symmetry.space_group_name_H-M   'P 1'
#
loop_
_entity.id
_entity.type
_entity.pdbx_description
1 polymer ?
#
loop_
_entity_poly.entity_id
_entity_poly.type
_entity_poly.pdbx_seq_one_letter_code
_entity_poly.pdbx_strand_id
1 'polypeptide(L)'
;MKYDDMLNFVLKLPFDTMTEVYNNGEQSILIFRPSTLPNRFKDYDVNKNFQIFLKIGNDKPFRPNHLRLLIDLKLRARELPQCREELLIAFDKIFYGVEPLEAIQPLNNIHFTQYINPIDITAVLAQLFIIEQNIGYGNKSTFNPPALYIHGWIRTFIASYQEIDQIVYRICRNTPPAVKYTCQDNKNHSKYNSDAKLLWYLD
;
A
#
# COMPACT_ATOMS: atom_id res chain seq x y z
N MET A 1 13.74 3.26 -0.42
CA MET A 1 14.23 2.93 0.94
C MET A 1 13.57 1.65 1.43
N LYS A 2 14.25 0.83 2.24
CA LYS A 2 13.60 -0.34 2.86
C LYS A 2 12.55 0.10 3.88
N TYR A 3 11.68 -0.83 4.29
CA TYR A 3 10.56 -0.54 5.19
C TYR A 3 11.01 0.15 6.49
N ASP A 4 12.00 -0.42 7.21
CA ASP A 4 12.44 0.12 8.49
C ASP A 4 13.10 1.49 8.34
N ASP A 5 13.86 1.70 7.26
CA ASP A 5 14.47 2.99 6.96
C ASP A 5 13.42 4.06 6.65
N MET A 6 12.42 3.72 5.83
CA MET A 6 11.32 4.62 5.50
C MET A 6 10.48 4.94 6.75
N LEU A 7 10.16 3.95 7.58
CA LEU A 7 9.44 4.15 8.84
C LEU A 7 10.21 5.11 9.76
N ASN A 8 11.51 4.85 9.97
CA ASN A 8 12.37 5.71 10.78
C ASN A 8 12.48 7.12 10.21
N PHE A 9 12.57 7.25 8.88
CA PHE A 9 12.58 8.54 8.20
C PHE A 9 11.29 9.31 8.47
N VAL A 10 10.12 8.69 8.25
CA VAL A 10 8.80 9.30 8.49
C VAL A 10 8.67 9.78 9.93
N LEU A 11 9.02 8.94 10.92
CA LEU A 11 8.89 9.28 12.34
C LEU A 11 9.83 10.41 12.80
N LYS A 12 10.90 10.69 12.05
CA LYS A 12 11.87 11.75 12.34
C LYS A 12 11.62 13.06 11.59
N LEU A 13 10.68 13.08 10.63
CA LEU A 13 10.37 14.31 9.89
C LEU A 13 9.89 15.41 10.86
N PRO A 14 10.28 16.68 10.64
CA PRO A 14 9.77 17.79 11.43
C PRO A 14 8.26 17.94 11.24
N PHE A 15 7.58 18.39 12.30
CA PHE A 15 6.17 18.74 12.19
C PHE A 15 5.97 19.96 11.28
N ASP A 16 4.76 20.06 10.73
CA ASP A 16 4.24 21.17 9.93
C ASP A 16 5.07 21.54 8.69
N THR A 17 5.89 20.60 8.22
CA THR A 17 6.73 20.77 7.02
C THR A 17 6.35 19.71 5.99
N MET A 18 6.15 20.15 4.74
CA MET A 18 6.05 19.23 3.60
C MET A 18 7.43 18.76 3.20
N THR A 19 7.65 17.44 3.19
CA THR A 19 8.91 16.84 2.77
C THR A 19 8.66 15.90 1.61
N GLU A 20 9.34 16.14 0.48
CA GLU A 20 9.35 15.22 -0.66
C GLU A 20 10.19 13.99 -0.30
N VAL A 21 9.63 12.79 -0.54
CA VAL A 21 10.27 11.51 -0.20
C VAL A 21 10.61 10.68 -1.43
N TYR A 22 9.98 11.00 -2.56
CA TYR A 22 10.25 10.37 -3.84
C TYR A 22 9.77 11.27 -4.98
N ASN A 23 10.51 11.29 -6.09
CA ASN A 23 10.22 12.09 -7.26
C ASN A 23 10.81 11.41 -8.49
N ASN A 24 10.01 11.21 -9.53
CA ASN A 24 10.44 10.59 -10.79
C ASN A 24 10.48 11.59 -11.97
N GLY A 25 10.43 12.89 -11.69
CA GLY A 25 10.44 13.98 -12.65
C GLY A 25 9.05 14.46 -13.07
N GLU A 26 8.04 13.57 -13.07
CA GLU A 26 6.66 13.91 -13.41
C GLU A 26 5.75 13.96 -12.18
N GLN A 27 5.93 13.00 -11.27
CA GLN A 27 5.16 12.89 -10.04
C GLN A 27 6.08 12.87 -8.84
N SER A 28 5.62 13.47 -7.74
CA SER A 28 6.32 13.40 -6.47
C SER A 28 5.41 13.05 -5.31
N ILE A 29 5.96 12.28 -4.38
CA ILE A 29 5.29 11.88 -3.14
C ILE A 29 5.87 12.72 -2.02
N LEU A 30 4.98 13.35 -1.26
CA LEU A 30 5.33 14.19 -0.12
C LEU A 30 4.68 13.65 1.15
N ILE A 31 5.33 13.93 2.28
CA ILE A 31 4.84 13.57 3.60
C ILE A 31 4.74 14.84 4.44
N PHE A 32 3.67 14.89 5.25
CA PHE A 32 3.45 15.96 6.21
C PHE A 32 2.98 15.41 7.55
N ARG A 33 3.59 15.91 8.62
CA ARG A 33 3.23 15.58 9.99
C ARG A 33 2.58 16.78 10.63
N PRO A 34 1.26 16.82 10.81
CA PRO A 34 0.63 17.94 11.51
C PRO A 34 0.97 17.88 13.00
N SER A 35 1.40 18.99 13.59
CA SER A 35 1.60 19.10 15.05
C SER A 35 0.29 19.17 15.81
N THR A 36 -0.78 19.62 15.15
CA THR A 36 -2.11 19.80 15.76
C THR A 36 -3.09 18.78 15.20
N LEU A 37 -3.73 18.05 16.10
CA LEU A 37 -4.79 17.10 15.76
C LEU A 37 -6.16 17.80 15.86
N PRO A 38 -7.10 17.53 14.94
CA PRO A 38 -8.47 17.98 15.10
C PRO A 38 -9.04 17.48 16.43
N ASN A 39 -9.91 18.26 17.10
CA ASN A 39 -10.47 17.93 18.43
C ASN A 39 -11.08 16.52 18.54
N ARG A 40 -11.62 15.99 17.44
CA ARG A 40 -12.17 14.61 17.36
C ARG A 40 -11.13 13.49 17.50
N PHE A 41 -9.84 13.82 17.39
CA PHE A 41 -8.70 12.90 17.49
C PHE A 41 -7.77 13.26 18.65
N LYS A 42 -8.29 13.91 19.70
CA LYS A 42 -7.52 14.32 20.89
C LYS A 42 -6.74 13.18 21.56
N ASP A 43 -7.23 11.94 21.45
CA ASP A 43 -6.62 10.76 22.06
C ASP A 43 -5.64 10.03 21.11
N TYR A 44 -5.39 10.59 19.92
CA TYR A 44 -4.49 10.00 18.94
C TYR A 44 -3.04 10.43 19.21
N ASP A 45 -2.10 9.51 19.04
CA ASP A 45 -0.68 9.82 19.18
C ASP A 45 -0.20 10.65 17.99
N VAL A 46 0.03 11.95 18.23
CA VAL A 46 0.53 12.89 17.21
C VAL A 46 1.84 12.41 16.58
N ASN A 47 2.67 11.66 17.29
CA ASN A 47 3.94 11.16 16.78
C ASN A 47 3.76 10.09 15.70
N LYS A 48 2.61 9.39 15.70
CA LYS A 48 2.27 8.38 14.70
C LYS A 48 1.46 8.96 13.54
N ASN A 49 1.07 10.23 13.62
CA ASN A 49 0.27 10.87 12.60
C ASN A 49 1.17 11.45 11.49
N PHE A 50 0.96 10.97 10.28
CA PHE A 50 1.51 11.58 9.07
C PHE A 50 0.49 11.46 7.95
N GLN A 51 0.62 12.34 6.96
CA GLN A 51 -0.25 12.40 5.80
C GLN A 51 0.59 12.25 4.55
N ILE A 52 0.13 11.39 3.64
CA ILE A 52 0.77 11.16 2.34
C ILE A 52 0.09 12.09 1.32
N PHE A 53 0.90 12.77 0.53
CA PHE A 53 0.46 13.62 -0.57
C PHE A 53 1.11 13.17 -1.88
N LEU A 54 0.37 13.28 -2.97
CA LEU A 54 0.84 13.07 -4.33
C LEU A 54 0.72 14.39 -5.09
N LYS A 55 1.79 14.75 -5.78
CA LYS A 55 1.85 15.87 -6.71
C LYS A 55 2.08 15.35 -8.12
N ILE A 56 1.33 15.88 -9.09
CA ILE A 56 1.44 15.52 -10.51
C ILE A 56 1.76 16.79 -11.27
N GLY A 57 2.91 16.82 -11.95
CA GLY A 57 3.42 18.00 -12.65
C GLY A 57 3.44 19.24 -11.76
N ASN A 58 2.77 20.30 -12.22
CA ASN A 58 2.68 21.58 -11.51
C ASN A 58 1.40 21.74 -10.68
N ASP A 59 0.57 20.71 -10.58
CA ASP A 59 -0.68 20.78 -9.84
C ASP A 59 -0.46 20.86 -8.33
N LYS A 60 -1.50 21.31 -7.62
CA LYS A 60 -1.50 21.32 -6.16
C LYS A 60 -1.46 19.88 -5.62
N PRO A 61 -0.59 19.56 -4.64
CA PRO A 61 -0.58 18.24 -4.02
C PRO A 61 -1.93 17.88 -3.41
N PHE A 62 -2.34 16.63 -3.55
CA PHE A 62 -3.57 16.08 -2.98
C PHE A 62 -3.27 14.80 -2.17
N ARG A 63 -4.20 14.36 -1.33
CA ARG A 63 -4.05 13.13 -0.55
C ARG A 63 -4.60 11.94 -1.33
N PRO A 64 -3.75 11.05 -1.89
CA PRO A 64 -4.23 9.80 -2.47
C PRO A 64 -4.84 8.94 -1.35
N ASN A 65 -5.86 8.17 -1.70
CA ASN A 65 -6.43 7.17 -0.79
C ASN A 65 -5.98 5.76 -1.20
N HIS A 66 -6.22 4.78 -0.32
CA HIS A 66 -5.90 3.38 -0.59
C HIS A 66 -6.58 2.85 -1.86
N LEU A 67 -7.78 3.33 -2.17
CA LEU A 67 -8.54 2.88 -3.34
C LEU A 67 -7.84 3.24 -4.66
N ARG A 68 -7.14 4.38 -4.75
CA ARG A 68 -6.34 4.75 -5.93
C ARG A 68 -5.27 3.69 -6.22
N LEU A 69 -4.53 3.26 -5.19
CA LEU A 69 -3.53 2.20 -5.31
C LEU A 69 -4.17 0.89 -5.79
N LEU A 70 -5.29 0.50 -5.16
CA LEU A 70 -5.95 -0.76 -5.46
C LEU A 70 -6.52 -0.79 -6.89
N ILE A 71 -7.14 0.30 -7.34
CA ILE A 71 -7.65 0.42 -8.71
C ILE A 71 -6.51 0.40 -9.71
N ASP A 72 -5.40 1.13 -9.47
CA ASP A 72 -4.22 1.12 -10.36
C ASP A 72 -3.73 -0.31 -10.61
N LEU A 73 -3.58 -1.08 -9.53
CA LEU A 73 -3.14 -2.48 -9.60
C LEU A 73 -4.12 -3.38 -10.34
N LYS A 74 -5.43 -3.19 -10.16
CA LYS A 74 -6.46 -3.94 -10.88
C LYS A 74 -6.48 -3.61 -12.37
N LEU A 75 -6.25 -2.35 -12.75
CA LEU A 75 -6.18 -1.94 -14.16
C LEU A 75 -5.01 -2.67 -14.87
N ARG A 76 -3.82 -2.65 -14.25
CA ARG A 76 -2.62 -3.35 -14.75
C ARG A 76 -2.85 -4.86 -14.87
N ALA A 77 -3.39 -5.49 -13.82
CA ALA A 77 -3.70 -6.91 -13.79
C ALA A 77 -4.79 -7.35 -14.78
N ARG A 78 -5.70 -6.44 -15.13
CA ARG A 78 -6.73 -6.67 -16.16
C ARG A 78 -6.16 -6.51 -17.56
N GLU A 79 -5.34 -5.49 -17.78
CA GLU A 79 -4.72 -5.19 -19.07
C GLU A 79 -3.82 -6.33 -19.54
N LEU A 80 -2.93 -6.80 -18.66
CA LEU A 80 -1.97 -7.87 -18.96
C LEU A 80 -2.11 -9.01 -17.95
N PRO A 81 -3.12 -9.90 -18.11
CA PRO A 81 -3.36 -11.01 -17.19
C PRO A 81 -2.16 -11.93 -16.96
N GLN A 82 -1.29 -12.08 -17.96
CA GLN A 82 -0.08 -12.87 -17.90
C GLN A 82 0.98 -12.28 -16.95
N CYS A 83 0.90 -10.99 -16.63
CA CYS A 83 1.85 -10.30 -15.73
C CYS A 83 1.38 -10.23 -14.27
N ARG A 84 0.27 -10.91 -13.94
CA ARG A 84 -0.32 -10.88 -12.59
C ARG A 84 0.61 -11.47 -11.55
N GLU A 85 1.32 -12.53 -11.91
CA GLU A 85 2.23 -13.20 -10.98
C GLU A 85 3.36 -12.26 -10.59
N GLU A 86 3.98 -11.59 -11.56
CA GLU A 86 5.05 -10.61 -11.33
C GLU A 86 4.56 -9.42 -10.49
N LEU A 87 3.33 -8.94 -10.73
CA LEU A 87 2.70 -7.93 -9.88
C LEU A 87 2.54 -8.44 -8.44
N LEU A 88 1.99 -9.63 -8.24
CA LEU A 88 1.81 -10.20 -6.90
C LEU A 88 3.16 -10.38 -6.18
N ILE A 89 4.16 -10.91 -6.88
CA ILE A 89 5.53 -11.09 -6.37
C ILE A 89 6.11 -9.75 -5.92
N ALA A 90 6.00 -8.71 -6.74
CA ALA A 90 6.56 -7.40 -6.43
C ALA A 90 5.91 -6.80 -5.17
N PHE A 91 4.58 -6.83 -5.07
CA PHE A 91 3.88 -6.24 -3.94
C PHE A 91 3.93 -7.09 -2.66
N ASP A 92 4.06 -8.42 -2.77
CA ASP A 92 4.41 -9.29 -1.64
C ASP A 92 5.82 -8.96 -1.12
N LYS A 93 6.81 -8.81 -2.01
CA LYS A 93 8.17 -8.39 -1.63
C LYS A 93 8.18 -7.05 -0.88
N ILE A 94 7.41 -6.07 -1.35
CA ILE A 94 7.26 -4.77 -0.66
C ILE A 94 6.68 -4.98 0.75
N PHE A 95 5.63 -5.80 0.88
CA PHE A 95 5.04 -6.12 2.18
C PHE A 95 6.00 -6.84 3.12
N TYR A 96 6.87 -7.71 2.59
CA TYR A 96 7.92 -8.38 3.34
C TYR A 96 9.19 -7.54 3.54
N GLY A 97 9.15 -6.25 3.22
CA GLY A 97 10.20 -5.28 3.58
C GLY A 97 11.27 -5.04 2.53
N VAL A 98 11.16 -5.63 1.33
CA VAL A 98 12.03 -5.31 0.19
C VAL A 98 11.82 -3.85 -0.21
N GLU A 99 12.89 -3.20 -0.66
CA GLU A 99 12.87 -1.83 -1.17
C GLU A 99 11.91 -1.72 -2.38
N PRO A 100 11.01 -0.72 -2.44
CA PRO A 100 9.96 -0.68 -3.48
C PRO A 100 10.46 -0.68 -4.91
N LEU A 101 11.50 0.09 -5.23
CA LEU A 101 12.05 0.18 -6.58
C LEU A 101 12.81 -1.09 -6.97
N GLU A 102 13.47 -1.75 -6.01
CA GLU A 102 14.05 -3.08 -6.18
C GLU A 102 12.97 -4.14 -6.47
N ALA A 103 11.88 -4.13 -5.68
CA ALA A 103 10.81 -5.11 -5.78
C ALA A 103 10.11 -5.09 -7.14
N ILE A 104 9.98 -3.92 -7.76
CA ILE A 104 9.34 -3.73 -9.07
C ILE A 104 10.29 -3.85 -10.26
N GLN A 105 11.59 -4.09 -10.07
CA GLN A 105 12.53 -4.22 -11.20
C GLN A 105 12.05 -5.18 -12.30
N PRO A 106 11.46 -6.36 -11.99
CA PRO A 106 10.93 -7.25 -13.02
C PRO A 106 9.81 -6.63 -13.87
N LEU A 107 9.11 -5.62 -13.36
CA LEU A 107 8.01 -4.93 -14.02
C LEU A 107 8.46 -3.79 -14.95
N ASN A 108 9.72 -3.35 -14.87
CA ASN A 108 10.22 -2.20 -15.64
C ASN A 108 10.14 -2.41 -17.16
N ASN A 109 10.23 -3.66 -17.61
CA ASN A 109 10.16 -4.01 -19.03
C ASN A 109 8.72 -4.24 -19.52
N ILE A 110 7.73 -4.13 -18.64
CA ILE A 110 6.32 -4.37 -18.96
C ILE A 110 5.67 -3.03 -19.29
N HIS A 111 5.21 -2.89 -20.52
CA HIS A 111 4.52 -1.69 -20.96
C HIS A 111 3.02 -1.77 -20.66
N PHE A 112 2.63 -1.24 -19.50
CA PHE A 112 1.22 -1.02 -19.17
C PHE A 112 0.74 0.30 -19.77
N THR A 113 -0.42 0.28 -20.42
CA THR A 113 -1.12 1.46 -20.95
C THR A 113 -2.30 1.87 -20.08
N GLN A 114 -2.83 0.96 -19.25
CA GLN A 114 -3.92 1.23 -18.32
C GLN A 114 -3.39 1.35 -16.90
N TYR A 115 -3.09 2.58 -16.50
CA TYR A 115 -2.64 2.90 -15.15
C TYR A 115 -3.10 4.31 -14.74
N ILE A 116 -3.14 4.53 -13.43
CA ILE A 116 -3.39 5.83 -12.80
C ILE A 116 -2.07 6.51 -12.45
N ASN A 117 -1.09 5.75 -11.96
CA ASN A 117 0.23 6.24 -11.59
C ASN A 117 1.31 5.39 -12.27
N PRO A 118 2.48 5.96 -12.59
CA PRO A 118 3.69 5.18 -12.87
C PRO A 118 3.97 4.12 -11.79
N ILE A 119 4.53 2.97 -12.18
CA ILE A 119 4.64 1.78 -11.30
C ILE A 119 5.54 2.03 -10.08
N ASP A 120 6.56 2.86 -10.24
CA ASP A 120 7.43 3.36 -9.17
C ASP A 120 6.66 4.16 -8.12
N ILE A 121 5.80 5.09 -8.53
CA ILE A 121 4.90 5.84 -7.63
C ILE A 121 3.95 4.89 -6.91
N THR A 122 3.35 3.94 -7.63
CA THR A 122 2.47 2.92 -7.05
C THR A 122 3.19 2.07 -6.00
N ALA A 123 4.43 1.67 -6.25
CA ALA A 123 5.24 0.88 -5.32
C ALA A 123 5.60 1.66 -4.04
N VAL A 124 6.05 2.91 -4.19
CA VAL A 124 6.37 3.76 -3.03
C VAL A 124 5.11 4.10 -2.22
N LEU A 125 3.97 4.38 -2.88
CA LEU A 125 2.69 4.57 -2.19
C LEU A 125 2.27 3.31 -1.42
N ALA A 126 2.46 2.11 -1.98
CA ALA A 126 2.15 0.87 -1.28
C ALA A 126 2.96 0.73 0.02
N GLN A 127 4.28 0.98 -0.02
CA GLN A 127 5.09 0.97 1.20
C GLN A 127 4.61 1.99 2.23
N LEU A 128 4.30 3.22 1.80
CA LEU A 128 3.82 4.26 2.72
C LEU A 128 2.45 3.94 3.32
N PHE A 129 1.52 3.35 2.55
CA PHE A 129 0.24 2.91 3.09
C PHE A 129 0.37 1.69 4.02
N ILE A 130 1.34 0.79 3.79
CA ILE A 130 1.67 -0.27 4.75
C ILE A 130 2.18 0.33 6.06
N ILE A 131 3.07 1.33 6.00
CA ILE A 131 3.57 2.05 7.18
C ILE A 131 2.42 2.76 7.91
N GLU A 132 1.60 3.53 7.18
CA GLU A 132 0.43 4.23 7.70
C GLU A 132 -0.50 3.26 8.43
N GLN A 133 -0.80 2.12 7.82
CA GLN A 133 -1.67 1.11 8.40
C GLN A 133 -1.04 0.44 9.63
N ASN A 134 0.28 0.23 9.68
CA ASN A 134 0.92 -0.41 10.83
C ASN A 134 0.99 0.52 12.05
N ILE A 135 1.27 1.81 11.86
CA ILE A 135 1.42 2.74 12.99
C ILE A 135 0.12 3.47 13.33
N GLY A 136 -0.76 3.66 12.34
CA GLY A 136 -1.94 4.49 12.46
C GLY A 136 -3.20 3.74 12.86
N TYR A 137 -3.21 2.40 12.76
CA TYR A 137 -4.32 1.59 13.22
C TYR A 137 -4.31 1.45 14.74
N GLY A 138 -5.42 1.81 15.39
CA GLY A 138 -5.56 1.66 16.84
C GLY A 138 -5.66 0.19 17.29
N ASN A 139 -5.93 -0.02 18.57
CA ASN A 139 -5.90 -1.32 19.26
C ASN A 139 -6.95 -2.38 18.80
N LYS A 140 -7.61 -2.23 17.63
CA LYS A 140 -8.77 -3.05 17.21
C LYS A 140 -8.58 -3.85 15.92
N SER A 141 -7.36 -3.98 15.37
CA SER A 141 -7.14 -4.81 14.18
C SER A 141 -7.32 -6.30 14.50
N THR A 142 -8.13 -7.01 13.71
CA THR A 142 -8.17 -8.48 13.72
C THR A 142 -6.96 -9.10 13.01
N PHE A 143 -6.19 -8.29 12.29
CA PHE A 143 -4.99 -8.68 11.57
C PHE A 143 -3.72 -8.31 12.35
N ASN A 144 -2.75 -9.22 12.36
CA ASN A 144 -1.41 -8.99 12.88
C ASN A 144 -0.38 -9.46 11.84
N PRO A 145 0.37 -8.55 11.18
CA PRO A 145 0.38 -7.10 11.41
C PRO A 145 -0.88 -6.39 10.89
N PRO A 146 -1.23 -5.16 11.38
CA PRO A 146 -2.39 -4.41 10.91
C PRO A 146 -2.39 -4.10 9.41
N ALA A 147 -1.22 -3.88 8.81
CA ALA A 147 -1.07 -3.65 7.36
C ALA A 147 -1.52 -4.83 6.49
N LEU A 148 -1.69 -6.02 7.07
CA LEU A 148 -2.21 -7.16 6.33
C LEU A 148 -3.65 -6.94 5.82
N TYR A 149 -4.41 -6.01 6.42
CA TYR A 149 -5.70 -5.59 5.87
C TYR A 149 -5.55 -5.00 4.47
N ILE A 150 -4.69 -3.99 4.30
CA ILE A 150 -4.48 -3.35 2.99
C ILE A 150 -3.74 -4.29 2.04
N HIS A 151 -2.79 -5.08 2.54
CA HIS A 151 -2.05 -6.02 1.71
C HIS A 151 -2.93 -7.17 1.19
N GLY A 152 -3.84 -7.69 2.00
CA GLY A 152 -4.85 -8.65 1.55
C GLY A 152 -5.76 -8.07 0.46
N TRP A 153 -6.05 -6.77 0.52
CA TRP A 153 -6.76 -6.07 -0.57
C TRP A 153 -5.91 -5.90 -1.82
N ILE A 154 -4.62 -5.56 -1.70
CA ILE A 154 -3.67 -5.53 -2.83
C ILE A 154 -3.69 -6.87 -3.58
N ARG A 155 -3.52 -7.98 -2.85
CA ARG A 155 -3.60 -9.35 -3.41
C ARG A 155 -4.96 -9.61 -4.07
N THR A 156 -6.06 -9.20 -3.43
CA THR A 156 -7.41 -9.35 -3.98
C THR A 156 -7.58 -8.59 -5.30
N PHE A 157 -7.13 -7.34 -5.39
CA PHE A 157 -7.28 -6.50 -6.58
C PHE A 157 -6.40 -6.99 -7.74
N ILE A 158 -5.23 -7.56 -7.47
CA ILE A 158 -4.38 -8.14 -8.53
C ILE A 158 -4.87 -9.53 -8.96
N ALA A 159 -5.17 -10.43 -8.02
CA ALA A 159 -5.44 -11.84 -8.30
C ALA A 159 -6.90 -12.15 -8.70
N SER A 160 -7.87 -11.34 -8.27
CA SER A 160 -9.28 -11.67 -8.47
C SER A 160 -9.72 -11.47 -9.93
N TYR A 161 -10.43 -12.46 -10.47
CA TYR A 161 -11.13 -12.35 -11.77
C TYR A 161 -12.44 -11.56 -11.69
N GLN A 162 -12.90 -11.20 -10.48
CA GLN A 162 -14.12 -10.39 -10.33
C GLN A 162 -13.96 -9.02 -10.98
N GLU A 163 -15.07 -8.47 -11.47
CA GLU A 163 -15.09 -7.12 -12.03
C GLU A 163 -14.75 -6.06 -10.98
N ILE A 164 -14.14 -4.96 -11.45
CA ILE A 164 -13.66 -3.89 -10.56
C ILE A 164 -14.77 -3.35 -9.65
N ASP A 165 -15.99 -3.17 -10.18
CA ASP A 165 -17.13 -2.64 -9.42
C ASP A 165 -17.51 -3.55 -8.25
N GLN A 166 -17.44 -4.87 -8.43
CA GLN A 166 -17.76 -5.84 -7.39
C GLN A 166 -16.73 -5.78 -6.25
N ILE A 167 -15.45 -5.63 -6.59
CA ILE A 167 -14.37 -5.56 -5.59
C ILE A 167 -14.40 -4.21 -4.88
N VAL A 168 -14.58 -3.10 -5.62
CA VAL A 168 -14.72 -1.74 -5.08
C VAL A 168 -15.90 -1.66 -4.11
N TYR A 169 -17.05 -2.23 -4.48
CA TYR A 169 -18.22 -2.26 -3.61
C TYR A 169 -17.94 -2.94 -2.27
N ARG A 170 -17.19 -4.05 -2.26
CA ARG A 170 -16.84 -4.78 -1.03
C ARG A 170 -15.96 -3.96 -0.09
N ILE A 171 -14.89 -3.35 -0.61
CA ILE A 171 -13.99 -2.54 0.22
C ILE A 171 -14.68 -1.28 0.74
N CYS A 172 -15.53 -0.64 -0.08
CA CYS A 172 -16.32 0.53 0.34
C CYS A 172 -17.36 0.19 1.43
N ARG A 173 -17.77 -1.08 1.56
CA ARG A 173 -18.60 -1.57 2.66
C ARG A 173 -17.81 -2.00 3.90
N ASN A 174 -16.51 -1.69 3.96
CA ASN A 174 -15.61 -2.12 5.04
C ASN A 174 -15.58 -3.64 5.23
N THR A 175 -15.83 -4.40 4.15
CA THR A 175 -15.64 -5.85 4.20
C THR A 175 -14.14 -6.13 4.30
N PRO A 176 -13.67 -7.10 5.11
CA PRO A 176 -12.27 -7.50 5.06
C PRO A 176 -11.92 -8.18 3.72
N PRO A 177 -10.64 -8.18 3.33
CA PRO A 177 -10.19 -9.00 2.20
C PRO A 177 -10.49 -10.48 2.46
N ALA A 178 -10.58 -11.28 1.40
CA ALA A 178 -10.87 -12.70 1.57
C ALA A 178 -9.77 -13.38 2.40
N VAL A 179 -10.18 -14.27 3.33
CA VAL A 179 -9.27 -14.96 4.25
C VAL A 179 -8.15 -15.68 3.51
N LYS A 180 -8.43 -16.23 2.32
CA LYS A 180 -7.41 -16.88 1.49
C LYS A 180 -6.22 -16.00 1.11
N TYR A 181 -6.34 -14.67 1.14
CA TYR A 181 -5.25 -13.74 0.82
C TYR A 181 -4.49 -13.26 2.06
N THR A 182 -4.90 -13.68 3.26
CA THR A 182 -4.31 -13.18 4.53
C THR A 182 -4.00 -14.27 5.54
N CYS A 183 -4.59 -15.46 5.45
CA CYS A 183 -4.56 -16.45 6.53
C CYS A 183 -3.17 -16.99 6.89
N GLN A 184 -2.23 -17.13 5.95
CA GLN A 184 -0.87 -17.58 6.29
C GLN A 184 0.02 -16.46 6.82
N ASP A 185 -0.30 -15.19 6.55
CA ASP A 185 0.47 -14.04 7.06
C ASP A 185 -0.12 -13.43 8.34
N ASN A 186 -1.35 -13.78 8.69
CA ASN A 186 -2.02 -13.24 9.87
C ASN A 186 -1.63 -14.03 11.12
N LYS A 187 -0.76 -13.47 11.97
CA LYS A 187 -0.32 -14.08 13.25
C LYS A 187 -1.47 -14.43 14.20
N ASN A 188 -2.65 -13.82 14.01
CA ASN A 188 -3.85 -14.12 14.81
C ASN A 188 -4.69 -15.28 14.23
N HIS A 189 -4.35 -15.82 13.06
CA HIS A 189 -5.11 -16.86 12.38
C HIS A 189 -4.48 -18.24 12.59
N SER A 190 -5.30 -19.29 12.72
CA SER A 190 -4.82 -20.67 12.96
C SER A 190 -3.97 -21.28 11.83
N LYS A 191 -4.03 -20.67 10.64
CA LYS A 191 -3.25 -21.06 9.45
C LYS A 191 -1.96 -20.23 9.27
N TYR A 192 -1.62 -19.38 10.24
CA TYR A 192 -0.40 -18.59 10.20
C TYR A 192 0.81 -19.50 9.95
N ASN A 193 1.65 -19.12 9.00
CA ASN A 193 2.85 -19.85 8.63
C ASN A 193 3.94 -18.85 8.26
N SER A 194 4.97 -18.72 9.11
CA SER A 194 6.12 -17.85 8.85
C SER A 194 6.95 -18.30 7.64
N ASP A 195 6.83 -19.57 7.26
CA ASP A 195 7.57 -20.19 6.16
C ASP A 195 6.69 -20.38 4.92
N ALA A 196 5.57 -19.63 4.83
CA ALA A 196 4.68 -19.67 3.69
C ALA A 196 5.45 -19.31 2.41
N LYS A 197 5.29 -20.13 1.36
CA LYS A 197 5.90 -19.86 0.05
C LYS A 197 5.30 -18.59 -0.54
N LEU A 198 6.08 -17.88 -1.35
CA LEU A 198 5.54 -16.74 -2.10
C LEU A 198 4.32 -17.19 -2.92
N LEU A 199 3.29 -16.36 -2.98
CA LEU A 199 2.04 -16.63 -3.70
C LEU A 199 1.22 -17.84 -3.20
N TRP A 200 1.41 -18.27 -1.95
CA TRP A 200 0.67 -19.38 -1.31
C TRP A 200 -0.87 -19.32 -1.41
N TYR A 201 -1.42 -18.16 -1.78
CA TYR A 201 -2.85 -17.88 -1.92
C TYR A 201 -3.39 -18.05 -3.36
N LEU A 202 -2.54 -18.47 -4.29
CA LEU A 202 -2.92 -18.84 -5.66
C LEU A 202 -3.22 -20.34 -5.82
N ASP A 203 -2.78 -21.16 -4.86
CA ASP A 203 -3.04 -22.61 -4.79
C ASP A 203 -4.50 -22.94 -4.42
#